data_AF-A0A5K0Z1N9-F1
#
_entry.id   AF-A0A5K0Z1N9-F1
#
_cell.length_a   1.000
_cell.length_b   1.000
_cell.length_c   1.000
_cell.angle_alpha   90.00
_cell.angle_beta   90.00
_cell.angle_gamma   90.00
#
_symmetry.space_group_name_H-M   'P 1'
#
loop_
_entity.id
_entity.type
_entity.pdbx_description
1 polymer ?
#
loop_
_entity_poly.entity_id
_entity_poly.type
_entity_poly.pdbx_seq_one_letter_code
_entity_poly.pdbx_strand_id
1 'polypeptide(L)' 'VELVDPPESACVGERVRFPGFDGSPDDVLNPKKKVWETVQVDLRTTEDLVACYKDVPFTTSGGVCKVSSIRCGTI' A
#
# COMPACT_ATOMS: atom_id res chain seq x y z
N VAL A 1 4.15 2.57 15.69
CA VAL A 1 3.12 1.86 14.89
C VAL A 1 1.95 2.80 14.74
N GLU A 2 1.46 2.97 13.53
CA GLU A 2 0.28 3.76 13.18
C GLU A 2 -0.44 3.12 11.99
N LEU A 3 -1.65 3.58 11.70
CA LEU A 3 -2.44 3.05 10.58
C LEU A 3 -2.09 3.79 9.29
N VAL A 4 -2.21 3.08 8.17
CA VAL A 4 -2.27 3.70 6.84
C VAL A 4 -3.71 4.06 6.57
N ASP A 5 -4.00 5.35 6.56
CA ASP A 5 -5.34 5.87 6.35
C ASP A 5 -5.60 6.08 4.85
N PRO A 6 -6.75 5.60 4.32
CA PRO A 6 -7.19 5.95 2.99
C PRO A 6 -7.65 7.42 2.94
N PRO A 7 -7.75 8.02 1.75
CA PRO A 7 -8.37 9.34 1.61
C PRO A 7 -9.86 9.28 1.99
N GLU A 8 -10.41 10.37 2.52
CA GLU A 8 -11.79 10.46 3.01
C GLU A 8 -12.86 10.12 1.94
N SER A 9 -12.53 10.32 0.67
CA SER A 9 -13.39 10.04 -0.47
C SER A 9 -13.37 8.57 -0.92
N ALA A 10 -12.50 7.73 -0.35
CA ALA A 10 -12.43 6.31 -0.67
C ALA A 10 -13.64 5.55 -0.10
N CYS A 11 -14.22 4.69 -0.93
CA CYS A 11 -15.38 3.90 -0.52
C CYS A 11 -14.97 2.59 0.16
N VAL A 12 -15.80 2.10 1.09
CA VAL A 12 -15.59 0.78 1.70
C VAL A 12 -15.63 -0.30 0.62
N GLY A 13 -14.63 -1.19 0.63
CA GLY A 13 -14.47 -2.24 -0.38
C GLY A 13 -13.73 -1.79 -1.65
N GLU A 14 -13.34 -0.52 -1.73
CA GLU A 14 -12.51 -0.02 -2.82
C GLU A 14 -11.12 -0.68 -2.82
N ARG A 15 -10.61 -0.93 -4.02
CA ARG A 15 -9.31 -1.56 -4.20
C ARG A 15 -8.22 -0.50 -4.19
N VAL A 16 -7.27 -0.64 -3.28
CA VAL A 16 -5.98 0.04 -3.36
C VAL A 16 -5.19 -0.56 -4.54
N ARG A 17 -4.68 0.31 -5.40
CA ARG A 17 -3.90 -0.04 -6.58
C ARG A 17 -2.56 0.66 -6.56
N PHE A 18 -1.64 0.15 -7.37
CA PHE A 18 -0.31 0.70 -7.57
C PHE A 18 -0.16 0.97 -9.07
N PRO A 19 -0.22 2.24 -9.52
CA PRO A 19 -0.09 2.58 -10.94
C PRO A 19 1.12 1.89 -11.60
N GLY A 20 0.89 1.20 -12.73
CA GLY A 20 1.91 0.43 -13.44
C GLY A 20 2.08 -1.04 -12.98
N PHE A 21 1.41 -1.44 -11.91
CA PHE A 21 1.32 -2.84 -11.46
C PHE A 21 -0.10 -3.36 -11.66
N ASP A 22 -0.41 -3.77 -12.88
CA ASP A 22 -1.69 -4.36 -13.24
C ASP A 22 -1.69 -5.88 -13.00
N GLY A 23 -2.83 -6.42 -12.58
CA GLY A 23 -3.01 -7.85 -12.37
C GLY A 23 -4.19 -8.21 -11.48
N SER A 24 -4.48 -9.51 -11.41
CA SER A 24 -5.46 -10.07 -10.48
C SER A 24 -4.74 -10.61 -9.23
N PRO A 25 -5.25 -10.34 -8.02
CA PRO A 25 -4.69 -10.90 -6.80
C PRO A 25 -4.99 -12.40 -6.74
N ASP A 26 -4.14 -13.15 -6.05
CA ASP A 26 -4.45 -14.52 -5.66
C ASP A 26 -5.64 -14.52 -4.68
N ASP A 27 -6.55 -15.50 -4.80
CA ASP A 27 -7.67 -15.66 -3.86
C ASP A 27 -7.16 -15.93 -2.43
N VAL A 28 -6.05 -16.66 -2.32
CA VAL A 28 -5.32 -16.91 -1.08
C VAL A 28 -3.82 -16.90 -1.37
N LEU A 29 -3.06 -16.08 -0.64
CA LEU A 29 -1.60 -16.09 -0.72
C LEU A 29 -1.05 -17.43 -0.22
N ASN A 30 -0.30 -18.14 -1.07
CA ASN A 30 0.29 -19.42 -0.71
C ASN A 30 1.52 -19.22 0.21
N PRO A 31 1.49 -19.69 1.48
CA PRO A 31 2.60 -19.48 2.42
C PRO A 31 3.94 -20.08 1.94
N LYS A 32 3.90 -21.15 1.12
CA LYS A 32 5.12 -21.78 0.57
C LYS A 32 5.81 -20.90 -0.46
N LYS A 33 5.08 -20.01 -1.14
CA LYS A 33 5.62 -19.10 -2.15
C LYS A 33 6.26 -17.84 -1.56
N LYS A 34 6.01 -17.54 -0.27
CA LYS A 34 6.53 -16.36 0.43
C LYS A 34 6.29 -15.02 -0.31
N VAL A 35 5.10 -14.90 -0.92
CA VAL A 35 4.76 -13.73 -1.75
C VAL A 35 4.75 -12.46 -0.91
N TRP A 36 4.09 -12.50 0.25
CA TRP A 36 4.01 -11.35 1.16
C TRP A 36 5.39 -10.92 1.64
N GLU A 37 6.24 -11.86 2.05
CA GLU A 37 7.58 -11.59 2.56
C GLU A 37 8.49 -10.96 1.49
N THR A 38 8.25 -11.30 0.22
CA THR A 38 8.96 -10.71 -0.92
C THR A 38 8.44 -9.30 -1.25
N VAL A 39 7.15 -9.03 -1.00
CA VAL A 39 6.54 -7.72 -1.28
C VAL A 39 6.78 -6.73 -0.15
N GLN A 40 6.68 -7.15 1.11
CA GLN A 40 6.73 -6.26 2.28
C GLN A 40 8.04 -5.47 2.38
N VAL A 41 9.16 -6.03 1.89
CA VAL A 41 10.47 -5.35 1.94
C VAL A 41 10.51 -4.08 1.09
N ASP A 42 9.59 -3.97 0.12
CA ASP A 42 9.46 -2.81 -0.76
C ASP A 42 8.33 -1.85 -0.30
N LEU A 43 7.60 -2.18 0.77
CA LEU A 43 6.55 -1.33 1.32
C LEU A 43 7.16 -0.34 2.32
N ARG A 44 6.98 0.95 2.05
CA ARG A 44 7.50 2.02 2.90
C ARG A 44 6.66 3.28 2.83
N THR A 45 6.81 4.13 3.84
CA THR A 45 6.31 5.51 3.77
C THR A 45 7.38 6.45 3.20
N THR A 46 6.97 7.52 2.54
CA THR A 46 7.86 8.58 2.05
C THR A 46 8.05 9.69 3.08
N GLU A 47 8.87 10.68 2.76
CA GLU A 47 9.05 11.90 3.56
C GLU A 47 7.73 12.68 3.71
N ASP A 48 6.86 12.60 2.71
CA ASP A 48 5.54 13.26 2.67
C ASP A 48 4.42 12.43 3.32
N LEU A 49 4.79 11.41 4.11
CA LEU A 49 3.89 10.49 4.80
C LEU A 49 3.01 9.64 3.86
N VAL A 50 3.40 9.48 2.59
CA VAL A 50 2.66 8.67 1.62
C VAL A 50 3.09 7.21 1.71
N ALA A 51 2.14 6.29 1.80
CA ALA A 51 2.43 4.85 1.73
C ALA A 51 2.72 4.43 0.29
N CYS A 52 3.82 3.72 0.05
CA CYS A 52 4.29 3.33 -1.27
C CYS A 52 4.77 1.88 -1.33
N TYR A 53 4.59 1.25 -2.49
CA TYR A 53 5.27 0.02 -2.91
C TYR A 53 6.26 0.38 -4.02
N LYS A 54 7.57 0.15 -3.83
CA LYS A 54 8.60 0.52 -4.83
C LYS A 54 8.45 1.97 -5.33
N ASP A 55 8.26 2.90 -4.40
CA ASP A 55 8.01 4.33 -4.67
C ASP A 55 6.69 4.66 -5.38
N VAL A 56 5.85 3.67 -5.65
CA VAL A 56 4.52 3.86 -6.23
C VAL A 56 3.48 3.99 -5.11
N PRO A 57 2.72 5.10 -5.04
CA PRO A 57 1.74 5.33 -3.99
C PRO A 57 0.62 4.29 -3.96
N PHE A 58 0.19 3.95 -2.75
CA PHE A 58 -1.07 3.26 -2.49
C PHE A 58 -2.20 4.19 -2.95
N THR A 59 -2.86 3.84 -4.05
CA THR A 59 -3.78 4.74 -4.75
C THR A 59 -5.19 4.18 -4.76
N THR A 60 -6.16 5.03 -4.43
CA THR A 60 -7.60 4.84 -4.63
C THR A 60 -8.10 5.87 -5.64
N SER A 61 -9.35 5.76 -6.09
CA SER A 61 -10.02 6.81 -6.87
C SER A 61 -10.15 8.12 -6.11
N GLY A 62 -10.18 8.07 -4.77
CA GLY A 62 -10.22 9.23 -3.89
C GLY A 62 -8.88 9.93 -3.65
N GLY A 63 -7.76 9.30 -4.02
CA GLY A 63 -6.41 9.81 -3.78
C GLY A 63 -5.45 8.78 -3.18
N VAL A 64 -4.35 9.26 -2.62
CA VAL A 64 -3.28 8.42 -2.05
C VAL A 64 -3.50 8.14 -0.56
N CYS A 65 -3.13 6.95 -0.11
CA CYS A 65 -3.13 6.60 1.30
C CYS A 65 -1.91 7.18 2.03
N LYS A 66 -2.12 7.65 3.26
CA LYS A 66 -1.09 8.32 4.05
C LYS A 66 -1.04 7.80 5.48
N VAL A 67 0.07 8.06 6.14
CA VAL A 67 0.22 7.83 7.58
C VAL A 67 0.26 9.17 8.32
N SER A 68 0.12 9.16 9.64
CA SER A 68 -0.02 10.39 10.41
C SER A 68 1.32 11.04 10.77
N SER A 69 2.41 10.28 10.94
CA SER A 69 3.66 10.85 11.44
C SER A 69 4.96 10.12 11.07
N ILE A 70 4.92 8.83 10.72
CA ILE A 70 6.09 8.00 10.44
C ILE A 70 6.57 8.24 9.01
N ARG A 71 7.61 9.05 8.87
CA ARG A 71 8.31 9.32 7.62
C ARG A 71 9.37 8.26 7.34
N CYS A 72 9.56 7.88 6.08
CA CYS A 72 10.61 6.94 5.67
C CYS A 72 10.61 5.62 6.46
N GLY A 73 9.45 5.17 6.93
CA GLY A 73 9.28 3.97 7.75
C GLY A 73 8.92 2.73 6.93
N THR A 74 9.03 1.57 7.55
CA THR A 74 8.59 0.29 6.99
C THR A 74 7.10 0.07 7.22
N ILE A 75 6.42 -0.56 6.25
CA ILE A 75 5.01 -0.97 6.36
C ILE A 75 4.92 -2.48 6.54
#